data_AF-A0A7C8AR56-F1
#
_entry.id   AF-A0A7C8AR56-F1
#
_cell.length_a   1.000
_cell.length_b   1.000
_cell.length_c   1.000
_cell.angle_alpha   90.00
_cell.angle_beta   90.00
_cell.angle_gamma   90.00
#
_symmetry.space_group_name_H-M   'P 1'
#
loop_
_entity.id
_entity.type
_entity.pdbx_description
1 polymer ?
#
loop_
_entity_poly.entity_id
_entity_poly.type
_entity_poly.pdbx_seq_one_letter_code
_entity_poly.pdbx_strand_id
1 'polypeptide(L)'
;MSIKMPLKFVGSYKVITRRGGAEKQEFCQKLTMAPLARGEQGAGDKENSPTHQITYFCFGCRRVLEGRIKENLEDKVVFQVDEREYEFRPSV
;
A
#
# COMPACT_ATOMS: atom_id res chain seq x y z
N MET A 1 9.37 -7.74 -4.93
CA MET A 1 8.63 -7.57 -6.19
C MET A 1 8.60 -6.08 -6.48
N SER A 2 8.76 -5.64 -7.73
CA SER A 2 8.71 -4.21 -8.06
C SER A 2 7.27 -3.78 -8.34
N ILE A 3 6.89 -2.56 -7.94
CA ILE A 3 5.58 -1.98 -8.21
C ILE A 3 5.48 -1.59 -9.69
N LYS A 4 4.42 -2.01 -10.38
CA LYS A 4 4.17 -1.69 -11.79
C LYS A 4 3.51 -0.32 -11.97
N MET A 5 2.66 0.06 -11.01
CA MET A 5 2.00 1.36 -11.02
C MET A 5 3.04 2.49 -10.98
N PRO A 6 2.92 3.52 -11.85
CA PRO A 6 3.86 4.63 -11.86
C PRO A 6 3.71 5.47 -10.58
N LEU A 7 4.78 5.55 -9.80
CA LEU A 7 4.84 6.32 -8.55
C LEU A 7 5.59 7.64 -8.77
N LYS A 8 4.86 8.75 -8.68
CA LYS A 8 5.40 10.10 -8.48
C LYS A 8 5.44 10.42 -6.99
N PHE A 9 6.58 10.91 -6.51
CA PHE A 9 6.73 11.32 -5.10
C PHE A 9 5.69 12.37 -4.66
N VAL A 10 5.36 13.29 -5.57
CA VAL A 10 4.23 14.21 -5.44
C VAL A 10 3.23 13.88 -6.55
N GLY A 11 2.00 13.54 -6.17
CA GLY A 11 0.94 13.17 -7.09
C GLY A 11 -0.34 12.83 -6.33
N SER A 12 -1.48 13.02 -6.97
CA SER A 12 -2.78 12.67 -6.39
C SER A 12 -3.07 11.19 -6.62
N TYR A 13 -3.37 10.47 -5.55
CA TYR A 13 -3.77 9.06 -5.61
C TYR A 13 -5.05 8.86 -4.84
N LYS A 14 -5.92 7.99 -5.36
CA LYS A 14 -7.06 7.47 -4.63
C LYS A 14 -6.61 6.28 -3.79
N VAL A 15 -6.99 6.27 -2.52
CA VAL A 15 -6.78 5.17 -1.59
C VAL A 15 -8.14 4.59 -1.24
N ILE A 16 -8.33 3.31 -1.51
CA ILE A 16 -9.55 2.59 -1.15
C ILE A 16 -9.18 1.54 -0.11
N THR A 17 -9.74 1.66 1.09
CA THR A 17 -9.56 0.69 2.17
C THR A 17 -10.81 -0.16 2.29
N ARG A 18 -10.65 -1.49 2.27
CA ARG A 18 -11.76 -2.44 2.48
C ARG A 18 -11.52 -3.29 3.72
N ARG A 19 -12.57 -3.45 4.54
CA ARG A 19 -12.57 -4.35 5.70
C ARG A 19 -13.99 -4.84 5.98
N GLY A 20 -14.20 -6.16 6.00
CA GLY A 20 -15.48 -6.76 6.43
C GLY A 20 -16.72 -6.23 5.68
N GLY A 21 -16.59 -5.97 4.37
CA GLY A 21 -17.68 -5.43 3.54
C GLY A 21 -17.82 -3.90 3.56
N ALA A 22 -17.14 -3.19 4.46
CA ALA A 22 -17.08 -1.73 4.44
C ALA A 22 -15.96 -1.23 3.52
N GLU A 23 -16.26 -0.23 2.70
CA GLU A 23 -15.30 0.47 1.84
C GLU A 23 -15.16 1.93 2.29
N LYS A 24 -13.92 2.39 2.47
CA LYS A 24 -13.58 3.80 2.70
C LYS A 24 -12.72 4.30 1.55
N GLN A 25 -13.05 5.48 1.04
CA GLN A 25 -12.28 6.15 -0.01
C GLN A 25 -11.64 7.42 0.52
N GLU A 26 -10.36 7.62 0.22
CA GLU A 26 -9.56 8.78 0.60
C GLU A 26 -8.67 9.20 -0.58
N PHE A 27 -8.10 10.40 -0.50
CA PHE A 27 -7.09 10.89 -1.44
C PHE A 27 -5.77 11.18 -0.73
N CYS A 28 -4.66 10.85 -1.36
CA CYS A 28 -3.31 11.18 -0.87
C CYS A 28 -2.49 11.92 -1.93
N GLN A 29 -1.58 12.80 -1.49
CA GLN A 29 -0.78 13.66 -2.39
C GLN A 29 0.72 13.29 -2.43
N LYS A 30 1.14 12.42 -1.52
CA LYS A 30 2.50 11.88 -1.41
C LYS A 30 2.39 10.41 -1.11
N LEU A 31 3.02 9.58 -1.92
CA LEU A 31 2.96 8.12 -1.84
C LEU A 31 4.33 7.55 -2.13
N THR A 32 4.84 6.72 -1.22
CA THR A 32 6.03 5.91 -1.42
C THR A 32 5.74 4.47 -1.03
N MET A 33 6.31 3.55 -1.80
CA MET A 33 6.21 2.11 -1.57
C MET A 33 7.60 1.53 -1.72
N ALA A 34 8.15 1.02 -0.62
CA ALA A 34 9.50 0.46 -0.58
C ALA A 34 9.44 -1.01 -0.17
N PRO A 35 10.23 -1.90 -0.81
CA PRO A 35 10.36 -3.27 -0.32
C PRO A 35 10.98 -3.27 1.08
N LEU A 36 10.45 -4.12 1.97
CA LEU A 36 11.08 -4.37 3.26
C LEU A 36 12.34 -5.21 3.05
N ALA A 37 13.44 -4.85 3.72
CA ALA A 37 14.64 -5.66 3.69
C ALA A 37 14.34 -7.02 4.34
N ARG A 38 14.76 -8.11 3.71
CA ARG A 38 14.48 -9.50 4.13
C ARG A 38 15.15 -9.91 5.47
N GLY A 39 15.67 -8.95 6.24
CA GLY A 39 16.51 -9.14 7.41
C GLY A 39 15.85 -8.88 8.77
N GLU A 40 14.62 -8.35 8.82
CA GLU A 40 13.93 -8.04 10.10
C GLU A 40 12.64 -8.85 10.30
N GLN A 41 12.52 -10.00 9.64
CA GLN A 41 11.45 -10.95 9.93
C GLN A 41 12.02 -12.03 10.85
N GLY A 42 11.76 -11.88 12.16
CA GLY A 42 11.87 -12.98 13.12
C GLY A 42 11.09 -14.19 12.63
N ALA A 43 11.42 -15.37 13.15
CA ALA A 43 11.01 -16.70 12.70
C ALA A 43 9.48 -16.97 12.75
N GLY A 44 8.69 -16.17 12.04
CA GLY A 44 7.27 -16.34 11.80
C GLY A 44 7.01 -16.74 10.35
N ASP A 45 5.81 -17.26 10.13
CA ASP A 45 5.33 -17.85 8.89
C ASP A 45 5.60 -16.94 7.67
N LYS A 46 6.58 -17.36 6.84
CA LYS A 46 7.10 -16.60 5.69
C LYS A 46 6.05 -16.34 4.60
N GLU A 47 4.90 -17.03 4.64
CA GLU A 47 3.88 -16.92 3.61
C GLU A 47 2.95 -15.72 3.83
N ASN A 48 2.79 -15.28 5.08
CA ASN A 48 1.88 -14.18 5.43
C ASN A 48 2.60 -12.89 5.86
N SER A 49 3.92 -12.83 5.68
CA SER A 49 4.70 -11.68 6.12
C SER A 49 4.56 -10.47 5.17
N PRO A 50 4.62 -9.23 5.70
CA PRO A 50 4.59 -8.03 4.88
C PRO A 50 5.83 -7.99 3.98
N THR A 51 5.67 -7.50 2.76
CA THR A 51 6.78 -7.42 1.78
C THR A 51 7.19 -6.00 1.48
N HIS A 52 6.33 -5.03 1.77
CA HIS A 52 6.55 -3.62 1.47
C HIS A 52 6.08 -2.74 2.62
N GLN A 53 6.80 -1.65 2.81
CA GLN A 53 6.35 -0.50 3.58
C GLN A 53 5.69 0.51 2.64
N ILE A 54 4.49 0.93 2.99
CA ILE A 54 3.73 1.94 2.27
C ILE A 54 3.64 3.18 3.15
N THR A 55 4.15 4.31 2.67
CA THR A 55 3.99 5.60 3.34
C THR A 55 3.18 6.52 2.46
N TYR A 56 2.12 7.11 3.01
CA TYR A 56 1.29 8.06 2.29
C TYR A 56 0.75 9.18 3.17
N PHE A 57 0.38 10.30 2.55
CA PHE A 57 -0.13 11.48 3.25
C PHE A 57 -1.55 11.81 2.80
N CYS A 58 -2.53 11.63 3.70
CA CYS A 58 -3.92 12.02 3.50
C CYS A 58 -4.25 13.20 4.40
N PHE A 59 -4.79 14.31 3.85
CA PHE A 59 -5.22 15.49 4.62
C PHE A 59 -4.20 15.99 5.65
N GLY A 60 -2.91 15.99 5.28
CA GLY A 60 -1.81 16.41 6.18
C GLY A 60 -1.37 15.35 7.20
N CYS A 61 -2.09 14.23 7.35
CA CYS A 61 -1.69 13.13 8.21
C CYS A 61 -0.80 12.13 7.47
N ARG A 62 0.41 11.88 8.00
CA ARG A 62 1.28 10.80 7.54
C ARG A 62 0.75 9.45 8.03
N ARG A 63 0.67 8.47 7.12
CA ARG A 63 0.34 7.08 7.39
C ARG A 63 1.50 6.20 6.94
N VAL A 64 1.83 5.20 7.77
CA VAL A 64 2.84 4.19 7.48
C VAL A 64 2.17 2.84 7.71
N LEU A 65 2.22 1.97 6.71
CA LEU A 65 1.66 0.63 6.73
C LEU A 65 2.71 -0.36 6.25
N GLU A 66 2.61 -1.59 6.71
CA GLU A 66 3.38 -2.70 6.17
C GLU A 66 2.40 -3.73 5.62
N GLY A 67 2.61 -4.14 4.38
CA GLY A 67 1.65 -5.00 3.69
C GLY A 67 2.32 -5.87 2.65
N ARG A 68 1.58 -6.89 2.20
CA ARG A 68 1.96 -7.71 1.06
C ARG A 68 1.17 -7.34 -0.17
N ILE A 69 1.82 -7.37 -1.32
CA ILE A 69 1.15 -7.14 -2.61
C ILE A 69 0.18 -8.30 -2.87
N LYS A 70 -1.09 -7.97 -3.11
CA LYS A 70 -2.14 -8.90 -3.56
C LYS A 70 -2.37 -8.75 -5.07
N GLU A 71 -2.41 -7.51 -5.57
CA GLU A 71 -2.51 -7.20 -6.99
C GLU A 71 -1.51 -6.11 -7.36
N ASN A 72 -0.87 -6.24 -8.52
CA ASN A 72 0.14 -5.30 -9.00
C ASN A 72 -0.03 -5.07 -10.50
N LEU A 73 -0.85 -4.10 -10.84
CA LEU A 73 -1.18 -3.67 -12.19
C LEU A 73 -0.61 -2.27 -12.45
N GLU A 74 -0.68 -1.82 -13.70
CA GLU A 74 -0.18 -0.50 -14.09
C GLU A 74 -1.10 0.64 -13.63
N ASP A 75 -2.40 0.37 -13.48
CA ASP A 75 -3.44 1.33 -13.07
C ASP A 75 -3.77 1.26 -11.57
N LYS A 76 -3.40 0.16 -10.90
CA LYS A 76 -3.63 -0.03 -9.47
C LYS A 76 -2.62 -0.97 -8.81
N VAL A 77 -2.43 -0.78 -7.52
CA VAL A 77 -1.76 -1.75 -6.65
C VAL A 77 -2.59 -1.99 -5.39
N VAL A 78 -2.73 -3.26 -5.00
CA VAL A 78 -3.49 -3.67 -3.82
C VAL A 78 -2.56 -4.34 -2.83
N PHE A 79 -2.58 -3.87 -1.59
CA PHE A 79 -1.87 -4.47 -0.47
C PHE A 79 -2.83 -5.10 0.52
N GLN A 80 -2.52 -6.32 0.96
CA GLN A 80 -3.11 -6.90 2.17
C GLN A 80 -2.30 -6.42 3.38
N VAL A 81 -2.99 -5.81 4.34
CA VAL A 81 -2.47 -5.33 5.63
C VAL A 81 -3.38 -5.90 6.72
N ASP A 82 -2.92 -6.92 7.44
CA ASP A 82 -3.73 -7.70 8.38
C ASP A 82 -5.05 -8.18 7.74
N GLU A 83 -6.21 -7.74 8.25
CA GLU A 83 -7.55 -8.04 7.73
C GLU A 83 -8.08 -7.00 6.73
N ARG A 84 -7.24 -6.05 6.31
CA ARG A 84 -7.63 -4.91 5.46
C ARG A 84 -6.95 -5.00 4.10
N GLU A 85 -7.68 -4.54 3.10
CA GLU A 85 -7.13 -4.34 1.76
C GLU A 85 -6.98 -2.85 1.50
N TYR A 86 -5.80 -2.46 1.03
CA TYR A 86 -5.46 -1.10 0.64
C TYR A 86 -5.18 -1.07 -0.85
N GLU A 87 -6.08 -0.47 -1.61
CA GLU A 87 -5.93 -0.26 -3.04
C GLU A 87 -5.51 1.18 -3.30
N PHE A 88 -4.44 1.35 -4.07
CA PHE A 88 -3.91 2.63 -4.51
C PHE A 88 -4.08 2.74 -6.02
N ARG A 89 -4.60 3.88 -6.48
CA ARG A 89 -4.70 4.23 -7.90
C ARG A 89 -4.19 5.64 -8.15
N PRO A 90 -3.51 5.92 -9.27
CA PRO A 90 -3.29 7.30 -9.70
C PRO A 90 -4.64 7.99 -9.90
N SER A 91 -4.79 9.20 -9.36
CA SER A 91 -5.86 10.11 -9.75
C SER A 91 -5.30 10.98 -10.88
N VAL A 92 -6.02 11.03 -12.00
CA VAL A 92 -5.75 11.97 -13.11
C VAL A 92 -5.62 13.41 -12.62
#